data_AF-A0A7C4A9B9-F1
#
_entry.id   AF-A0A7C4A9B9-F1
#
_cell.length_a   1.000
_cell.length_b   1.000
_cell.length_c   1.000
_cell.angle_alpha   90.00
_cell.angle_beta   90.00
_cell.angle_gamma   90.00
#
_symmetry.space_group_name_H-M   'P 1'
#
loop_
_entity.id
_entity.type
_entity.pdbx_description
1 polymer ?
#
loop_
_entity_poly.entity_id
_entity_poly.type
_entity_poly.pdbx_seq_one_letter_code
_entity_poly.pdbx_strand_id
1 'polypeptide(L)' 'MAFPPTVTRGFSPRATLEVSTNLVDWVGVARVMGTNDSTGFVDEKAGNFGWRFGRVAGP' A
#
# COMPACT_ATOMS: atom_id res chain seq x y z
N MET A 1 -17.54 -12.14 0.06
CA MET A 1 -16.22 -12.25 0.72
C MET A 1 -15.19 -11.71 -0.26
N ALA A 2 -14.63 -10.53 0.00
CA ALA A 2 -13.60 -9.93 -0.86
C ALA A 2 -12.23 -10.37 -0.35
N PHE A 3 -11.41 -10.94 -1.23
CA PHE A 3 -10.03 -11.34 -0.92
C PHE A 3 -9.13 -10.10 -0.82
N PRO A 4 -8.16 -10.06 0.11
CA PRO A 4 -7.18 -8.97 0.13
C PRO A 4 -6.31 -9.04 -1.14
N PRO A 5 -5.95 -7.90 -1.76
CA PRO A 5 -5.06 -7.90 -2.91
C PRO A 5 -3.65 -8.32 -2.48
N THR A 6 -3.27 -9.57 -2.74
CA THR A 6 -1.87 -10.00 -2.61
C THR A 6 -1.10 -9.55 -3.85
N VAL A 7 -0.32 -8.49 -3.70
CA VAL A 7 0.59 -8.00 -4.75
C VAL A 7 1.90 -8.77 -4.65
N THR A 8 2.16 -9.67 -5.59
CA THR A 8 3.41 -10.44 -5.68
C THR A 8 4.18 -10.05 -6.93
N ARG A 9 5.02 -9.00 -6.89
CA ARG A 9 6.13 -8.79 -7.84
C ARG A 9 7.28 -8.05 -7.14
N GLY A 10 8.51 -8.43 -7.51
CA GLY A 10 9.78 -8.07 -6.87
C GLY A 10 9.82 -6.68 -6.24
N PHE A 11 10.01 -6.66 -4.92
CA PHE A 11 9.94 -5.47 -4.09
C PHE A 11 11.34 -4.85 -3.95
N SER A 12 11.45 -3.53 -4.09
CA SER A 12 12.68 -2.82 -3.71
C SER A 12 12.88 -3.00 -2.20
N PRO A 13 14.09 -3.29 -1.69
CA PRO A 13 14.33 -3.66 -0.27
C PRO A 13 13.83 -2.62 0.75
N ARG A 14 13.49 -1.42 0.28
CA ARG A 14 12.80 -0.36 1.01
C ARG A 14 11.75 0.22 0.09
N ALA A 15 10.48 0.12 0.45
CA ALA A 15 9.44 0.88 -0.23
C ALA A 15 8.37 1.37 0.75
N THR A 16 7.69 2.43 0.38
CA THR A 16 6.65 3.07 1.18
C THR A 16 5.30 2.72 0.58
N LEU A 17 4.39 2.22 1.41
CA LEU A 17 2.99 2.12 1.05
C LEU A 17 2.37 3.51 1.17
N GLU A 18 1.85 4.02 0.06
CA GLU A 18 1.20 5.30 0.00
C GLU A 18 -0.29 5.12 -0.31
N VAL A 19 -1.10 5.99 0.28
CA VAL A 19 -2.54 6.06 0.01
C VAL A 19 -2.95 7.46 -0.41
N SER A 20 -3.98 7.54 -1.25
CA SER A 20 -4.54 8.79 -1.74
C SER A 20 -6.06 8.71 -1.84
N THR A 21 -6.72 9.85 -1.72
CA THR A 21 -8.16 10.03 -1.95
C THR A 21 -8.45 10.80 -3.24
N ASN A 22 -7.44 11.33 -3.93
CA ASN A 22 -7.61 12.14 -5.12
C ASN A 22 -6.62 11.78 -6.25
N LEU A 23 -5.81 10.72 -6.08
CA LEU A 23 -4.78 10.27 -7.00
C LEU A 23 -3.63 11.27 -7.25
N VAL A 24 -3.64 12.41 -6.56
CA VAL A 24 -2.66 13.50 -6.71
C VAL A 24 -1.82 13.60 -5.44
N ASP A 25 -2.47 13.69 -4.28
CA ASP A 25 -1.84 13.79 -2.98
C ASP A 25 -1.68 12.39 -2.38
N TRP A 26 -0.43 11.96 -2.23
CA TRP A 26 -0.08 10.64 -1.72
C TRP A 26 0.53 10.77 -0.32
N VAL A 27 -0.01 10.00 0.63
CA VAL A 27 0.45 10.00 2.02
C VAL A 27 1.02 8.62 2.34
N GLY A 28 2.27 8.60 2.81
CA GLY A 28 2.91 7.37 3.28
C GLY A 28 2.26 6.88 4.58
N VAL A 29 1.80 5.63 4.59
CA VAL A 29 1.12 5.01 5.74
C VAL A 29 1.88 3.84 6.34
N ALA A 30 2.78 3.21 5.58
CA ALA A 30 3.64 2.15 6.09
C ALA A 30 4.95 2.09 5.31
N ARG A 31 6.01 1.60 5.97
CA ARG A 31 7.28 1.29 5.32
C ARG A 31 7.46 -0.21 5.32
N VAL A 32 7.68 -0.77 4.14
CA VAL A 32 7.98 -2.19 3.97
C VAL A 32 9.50 -2.32 3.83
N MET A 33 10.06 -3.21 4.63
CA MET A 33 11.47 -3.59 4.57
C MET A 33 11.55 -5.10 4.39
N GLY A 34 11.93 -5.53 3.19
CA GLY A 34 12.00 -6.93 2.82
C GLY A 34 12.59 -7.06 1.43
N THR A 35 13.59 -7.93 1.28
CA THR A 35 14.23 -8.23 -0.01
C THR A 35 13.42 -9.24 -0.80
N ASN A 36 12.86 -10.25 -0.13
CA ASN A 36 12.16 -11.38 -0.75
C ASN A 36 10.85 -11.73 -0.01
N ASP A 37 10.33 -10.80 0.79
CA ASP A 37 9.23 -11.06 1.72
C ASP A 37 7.90 -10.48 1.21
N SER A 38 6.80 -11.12 1.58
CA SER A 38 5.44 -10.64 1.26
C SER A 38 4.85 -9.99 2.50
N THR A 39 4.58 -8.69 2.43
CA THR A 39 3.93 -7.97 3.53
C THR A 39 2.47 -7.70 3.20
N GLY A 40 1.56 -8.22 4.04
CA GLY A 40 0.14 -7.86 4.00
C GLY A 40 -0.12 -6.57 4.79
N PHE A 41 -0.95 -5.69 4.24
CA PHE A 41 -1.41 -4.48 4.94
C PHE A 41 -2.93 -4.39 4.91
N VAL A 42 -3.51 -3.95 6.02
CA VAL A 42 -4.96 -3.71 6.15
C VAL A 42 -5.17 -2.22 6.39
N ASP A 43 -5.89 -1.57 5.49
CA ASP A 43 -6.30 -0.18 5.67
C ASP A 43 -7.62 -0.11 6.45
N GLU A 44 -7.52 -0.04 7.77
CA GLU A 44 -8.69 0.01 8.68
C GLU A 44 -9.56 1.25 8.47
N LYS A 45 -8.98 2.33 7.93
CA LYS A 45 -9.71 3.57 7.69
C LYS A 45 -10.31 3.63 6.29
N ALA A 46 -10.18 2.58 5.47
CA ALA A 46 -10.70 2.58 4.10
C ALA A 46 -12.20 2.91 4.04
N GLY A 47 -12.99 2.47 5.03
CA GLY A 47 -14.42 2.77 5.12
C GLY A 47 -14.78 4.23 5.45
N ASN A 48 -13.80 5.06 5.85
CA ASN A 48 -14.03 6.46 6.19
C ASN A 48 -13.87 7.40 4.97
N PHE A 49 -13.54 6.85 3.79
CA PHE A 49 -13.34 7.63 2.57
C PHE A 49 -14.17 7.01 1.43
N GLY A 50 -14.81 7.84 0.60
CA GLY A 50 -15.64 7.36 -0.52
C GLY A 50 -14.84 6.61 -1.59
N TRP A 51 -13.55 6.92 -1.71
CA TRP A 51 -12.59 6.23 -2.58
C TRP A 51 -11.20 6.34 -1.96
N ARG A 52 -10.45 5.25 -2.05
CA ARG A 52 -9.10 5.19 -1.53
C ARG A 52 -8.23 4.33 -2.44
N PHE A 53 -7.11 4.90 -2.87
CA PHE A 53 -6.19 4.29 -3.80
C PHE A 53 -4.87 4.04 -3.09
N GLY A 54 -4.32 2.84 -3.23
CA GLY A 54 -3.04 2.45 -2.66
C GLY A 54 -2.01 2.21 -3.74
N ARG A 55 -0.77 2.64 -3.50
CA ARG A 55 0.39 2.31 -4.35
C ARG A 55 1.62 2.04 -3.50
N VAL A 56 2.57 1.33 -4.10
CA VAL A 56 3.91 1.14 -3.54
C VAL A 56 4.85 2.13 -4.23
N ALA A 57 5.53 2.97 -3.44
CA ALA A 57 6.57 3.87 -3.91
C ALA A 57 7.95 3.34 -3.50
N GLY A 58 8.82 3.10 -4.49
CA GLY A 58 10.24 2.84 -4.27
C GLY A 58 11.03 4.12 -4.00
N PRO A 59 12.30 4.02 -3.57
CA PRO A 59 13.24 5.13 -3.67
C PRO A 59 13.41 5.63 -5.11
#